data_AF-A0A523NMV6-F1
#
_entry.id   AF-A0A523NMV6-F1
#
_cell.length_a   1.000
_cell.length_b   1.000
_cell.length_c   1.000
_cell.angle_alpha   90.00
_cell.angle_beta   90.00
_cell.angle_gamma   90.00
#
_symmetry.space_group_name_H-M   'P 1'
#
loop_
_entity.id
_entity.type
_entity.pdbx_description
1 polymer ?
#
loop_
_entity_poly.entity_id
_entity_poly.type
_entity_poly.pdbx_seq_one_letter_code
_entity_poly.pdbx_strand_id
1 'polypeptide(L)'
;MSSHYRQVLDLKQMRNRIHGASVVLLGAALFLLGSPVSGEAANIVVRLSGDLQYPGYFSLDVEGHHINHLCFLGSGAKGQVDRAFLKYLSQSGIPEGEYVVSPPLREEKWPSRSFVKNGALRLIPVSMQSQGVLAQYELNGIAVHGRDFYPLVVPLVKDKRMVRFYSDQLFDRLKSHWGPLRISNWDMGRLHDTWKRIQSAPDQLQARVEEVSAEQAKRLCQPPFTQRKPG
;
A
#
# COMPACT_ATOMS: atom_id res chain seq x y z
N MET A 1 -71.10 58.38 -8.04
CA MET A 1 -70.91 57.12 -8.81
C MET A 1 -69.76 56.37 -8.16
N SER A 2 -70.09 55.45 -7.25
CA SER A 2 -70.09 54.00 -7.48
C SER A 2 -68.68 53.43 -7.21
N SER A 3 -68.43 52.89 -6.01
CA SER A 3 -68.82 51.53 -5.61
C SER A 3 -67.79 50.50 -6.08
N HIS A 4 -67.26 49.76 -5.11
CA HIS A 4 -66.93 48.35 -5.25
C HIS A 4 -66.12 47.95 -6.50
N TYR A 5 -64.80 48.13 -6.54
CA TYR A 5 -63.91 47.25 -7.32
C TYR A 5 -62.44 47.52 -6.97
N ARG A 6 -62.00 47.10 -5.77
CA ARG A 6 -60.57 46.78 -5.44
C ARG A 6 -60.41 46.20 -4.02
N GLN A 7 -61.39 45.40 -3.58
CA GLN A 7 -61.31 44.63 -2.33
C GLN A 7 -61.45 43.11 -2.57
N VAL A 8 -61.30 42.65 -3.81
CA VAL A 8 -61.40 41.23 -4.16
C VAL A 8 -60.29 40.88 -5.15
N LEU A 9 -59.04 40.87 -4.68
CA LEU A 9 -57.88 40.22 -5.33
C LEU A 9 -56.63 40.55 -4.51
N ASP A 10 -56.60 40.07 -3.26
CA ASP A 10 -55.34 39.61 -2.63
C ASP A 10 -55.56 38.84 -1.32
N LEU A 11 -56.82 38.68 -0.88
CA LEU A 11 -57.23 37.67 0.11
C LEU A 11 -57.23 36.22 -0.45
N LYS A 12 -56.71 36.01 -1.68
CA LYS A 12 -56.46 34.69 -2.27
C LYS A 12 -54.99 34.24 -2.16
N GLN A 13 -54.12 35.03 -1.54
CA GLN A 13 -52.72 34.66 -1.33
C GLN A 13 -52.37 34.35 0.15
N MET A 14 -53.38 34.16 1.00
CA MET A 14 -53.23 33.69 2.39
C MET A 14 -54.39 32.77 2.82
N ARG A 15 -54.54 31.60 2.20
CA ARG A 15 -55.16 30.42 2.83
C ARG A 15 -54.97 29.16 1.97
N ASN A 16 -54.19 28.22 2.50
CA ASN A 16 -54.19 26.80 2.18
C ASN A 16 -53.81 26.38 0.75
N ARG A 17 -52.51 26.07 0.56
CA ARG A 17 -52.10 24.72 0.14
C ARG A 17 -50.85 24.29 0.92
N ILE A 18 -51.14 23.56 1.98
CA ILE A 18 -50.28 22.54 2.60
C ILE A 18 -49.90 21.54 1.50
N HIS A 19 -48.68 20.97 1.62
CA HIS A 19 -48.01 19.96 0.79
C HIS A 19 -46.98 20.56 -0.18
N GLY A 20 -45.73 20.64 0.28
CA GLY A 20 -44.59 20.79 -0.60
C GLY A 20 -43.33 21.29 0.10
N ALA A 21 -42.36 20.38 0.24
CA ALA A 21 -40.93 20.64 0.33
C ALA A 21 -40.31 21.03 1.70
N SER A 22 -39.60 20.04 2.23
CA SER A 22 -38.23 20.15 2.72
C SER A 22 -37.99 20.47 4.20
N VAL A 23 -38.31 19.44 4.99
CA VAL A 23 -37.44 18.97 6.08
C VAL A 23 -36.07 18.62 5.49
N VAL A 24 -35.07 19.51 5.57
CA VAL A 24 -33.63 19.14 5.57
C VAL A 24 -32.85 20.21 6.34
N LEU A 25 -32.86 20.13 7.66
CA LEU A 25 -31.92 20.86 8.53
C LEU A 25 -31.55 19.98 9.74
N LEU A 26 -31.28 18.70 9.47
CA LEU A 26 -30.66 17.74 10.38
C LEU A 26 -29.75 16.83 9.54
N GLY A 27 -28.47 17.20 9.38
CA GLY A 27 -27.57 16.41 8.55
C GLY A 27 -26.11 16.84 8.49
N ALA A 28 -25.59 17.55 9.49
CA ALA A 28 -24.19 18.02 9.46
C ALA A 28 -23.44 17.94 10.80
N ALA A 29 -23.88 17.10 11.75
CA ALA A 29 -23.25 16.98 13.07
C ALA A 29 -22.98 15.54 13.53
N LEU A 30 -22.94 14.56 12.60
CA LEU A 30 -22.73 13.13 12.92
C LEU A 30 -21.36 12.57 12.51
N PHE A 31 -20.44 13.39 11.99
CA PHE A 31 -19.10 12.92 11.54
C PHE A 31 -17.96 13.09 12.56
N LEU A 32 -18.23 13.55 13.79
CA LEU A 32 -17.18 13.81 14.79
C LEU A 32 -17.15 12.81 15.97
N LEU A 33 -17.81 11.67 15.85
CA LEU A 33 -17.67 10.55 16.78
C LEU A 33 -17.14 9.33 16.03
N GLY A 34 -15.92 9.45 15.52
CA GLY A 34 -15.11 8.28 15.23
C GLY A 34 -14.84 7.58 16.55
N SER A 35 -15.58 6.51 16.83
CA SER A 35 -15.26 5.55 17.89
C SER A 35 -13.77 5.22 17.82
N PRO A 36 -13.06 5.00 18.95
CA PRO A 36 -11.79 4.31 18.87
C PRO A 36 -12.11 2.97 18.23
N VAL A 37 -11.67 2.76 16.99
CA VAL A 37 -11.66 1.43 16.40
C VAL A 37 -10.76 0.63 17.34
N SER A 38 -11.39 -0.15 18.23
CA SER A 38 -10.74 -1.20 18.98
C SER A 38 -9.94 -2.00 17.97
N GLY A 39 -8.61 -1.97 18.12
CA GLY A 39 -7.67 -2.42 17.10
C GLY A 39 -8.02 -3.81 16.57
N GLU A 40 -8.61 -3.84 15.38
CA GLU A 40 -8.57 -5.04 14.56
C GLU A 40 -7.08 -5.34 14.32
N ALA A 41 -6.69 -6.59 14.54
CA ALA A 41 -5.31 -6.99 14.27
C ALA A 41 -4.98 -6.65 12.81
N ALA A 42 -3.95 -5.83 12.59
CA ALA A 42 -3.55 -5.44 11.25
C ALA A 42 -3.33 -6.69 10.39
N ASN A 43 -4.05 -6.75 9.28
CA ASN A 43 -4.02 -7.84 8.31
C ASN A 43 -2.64 -8.04 7.71
N ILE A 44 -1.88 -6.95 7.63
CA ILE A 44 -0.58 -6.86 6.99
C ILE A 44 0.34 -6.11 7.94
N VAL A 45 1.51 -6.67 8.22
CA VAL A 45 2.51 -6.00 9.05
C VAL A 45 3.85 -5.94 8.33
N VAL A 46 4.34 -4.72 8.13
CA VAL A 46 5.65 -4.41 7.57
C VAL A 46 6.58 -4.02 8.70
N ARG A 47 7.61 -4.82 8.94
CA ARG A 47 8.59 -4.55 10.00
C ARG A 47 9.89 -4.11 9.37
N LEU A 48 10.34 -2.91 9.69
CA LEU A 48 11.54 -2.29 9.10
C LEU A 48 12.59 -2.04 10.17
N SER A 49 13.86 -2.25 9.81
CA SER A 49 14.97 -2.17 10.78
C SER A 49 15.86 -0.94 10.64
N GLY A 50 15.72 -0.19 9.54
CA GLY A 50 16.67 0.84 9.16
C GLY A 50 18.04 0.30 8.72
N ASP A 51 18.28 -1.01 8.77
CA ASP A 51 19.54 -1.61 8.33
C ASP A 51 19.57 -1.81 6.81
N LEU A 52 20.69 -1.42 6.19
CA LEU A 52 20.85 -1.50 4.75
C LEU A 52 21.01 -2.93 4.23
N GLN A 53 21.47 -3.89 5.04
CA GLN A 53 21.69 -5.29 4.64
C GLN A 53 20.48 -6.16 4.94
N TYR A 54 19.76 -5.86 6.02
CA TYR A 54 18.58 -6.58 6.49
C TYR A 54 17.43 -5.60 6.72
N PRO A 55 16.82 -5.03 5.67
CA PRO A 55 15.86 -3.92 5.79
C PRO A 55 14.62 -4.25 6.59
N GLY A 56 14.28 -5.54 6.71
CA GLY A 56 13.12 -6.00 7.46
C GLY A 56 12.37 -7.11 6.75
N TYR A 57 11.12 -7.29 7.14
CA TYR A 57 10.26 -8.34 6.64
C TYR A 57 8.77 -7.99 6.72
N PHE A 58 7.99 -8.70 5.92
CA PHE A 58 6.56 -8.56 5.75
C PHE A 58 5.83 -9.79 6.28
N SER A 59 4.74 -9.63 7.03
CA SER A 59 3.82 -10.72 7.38
C SER A 59 2.40 -10.39 6.98
N LEU A 60 1.59 -11.41 6.70
CA LEU A 60 0.19 -11.28 6.31
C LEU A 60 -0.64 -12.33 7.02
N ASP A 61 -1.79 -11.92 7.56
CA ASP A 61 -2.82 -12.79 8.11
C ASP A 61 -4.21 -12.24 7.76
N VAL A 62 -4.86 -12.87 6.77
CA VAL A 62 -6.14 -12.41 6.21
C VAL A 62 -7.00 -13.60 5.89
N GLU A 63 -8.22 -13.65 6.45
CA GLU A 63 -9.21 -14.67 6.11
C GLU A 63 -8.68 -16.12 6.28
N GLY A 64 -7.80 -16.36 7.27
CA GLY A 64 -7.17 -17.66 7.49
C GLY A 64 -6.05 -18.00 6.50
N HIS A 65 -5.66 -17.06 5.64
CA HIS A 65 -4.48 -17.15 4.78
C HIS A 65 -3.31 -16.44 5.42
N HIS A 66 -2.23 -17.20 5.67
CA HIS A 66 -1.13 -16.74 6.49
C HIS A 66 0.23 -16.79 5.77
N ILE A 67 1.00 -15.72 5.92
CA ILE A 67 2.42 -15.64 5.57
C ILE A 67 3.19 -15.15 6.81
N ASN A 68 3.95 -16.07 7.44
CA ASN A 68 4.75 -15.77 8.63
C ASN A 68 5.74 -14.64 8.40
N HIS A 69 6.52 -14.73 7.31
CA HIS A 69 7.43 -13.68 6.88
C HIS A 69 7.80 -13.83 5.40
N LEU A 70 8.04 -12.68 4.75
CA LEU A 70 8.77 -12.50 3.50
C LEU A 70 9.85 -11.46 3.74
N CYS A 71 11.08 -11.74 3.33
CA CYS A 71 12.21 -10.87 3.66
C CYS A 71 12.45 -9.82 2.58
N PHE A 72 12.68 -8.58 3.01
CA PHE A 72 13.10 -7.52 2.11
C PHE A 72 14.56 -7.70 1.70
N LEU A 73 14.84 -7.49 0.42
CA LEU A 73 16.18 -7.59 -0.13
C LEU A 73 16.99 -6.34 0.24
N GLY A 74 18.07 -6.55 0.99
CA GLY A 74 19.01 -5.49 1.33
C GLY A 74 19.99 -5.14 0.20
N SER A 75 20.83 -4.15 0.49
CA SER A 75 21.88 -3.62 -0.38
C SER A 75 22.95 -4.66 -0.80
N GLY A 76 23.11 -5.77 -0.06
CA GLY A 76 23.95 -6.90 -0.44
C GLY A 76 23.29 -7.92 -1.38
N ALA A 77 21.99 -7.82 -1.63
CA ALA A 77 21.26 -8.77 -2.46
C ALA A 77 21.65 -8.63 -3.95
N LYS A 78 21.64 -9.77 -4.66
CA LYS A 78 21.78 -9.79 -6.12
C LYS A 78 20.45 -9.34 -6.75
N GLY A 79 20.39 -8.12 -7.26
CA GLY A 79 19.20 -7.56 -7.89
C GLY A 79 19.16 -6.03 -7.79
N GLN A 80 18.14 -5.42 -8.40
CA GLN A 80 17.88 -3.99 -8.28
C GLN A 80 17.06 -3.71 -7.02
N VAL A 81 17.70 -3.09 -6.02
CA VAL A 81 17.05 -2.57 -4.80
C VAL A 81 17.14 -1.04 -4.79
N ASP A 82 16.19 -0.38 -4.14
CA ASP A 82 16.24 1.07 -3.99
C ASP A 82 17.13 1.47 -2.81
N ARG A 83 18.43 1.50 -3.08
CA ARG A 83 19.44 1.86 -2.07
C ARG A 83 19.22 3.26 -1.50
N ALA A 84 18.66 4.18 -2.28
CA ALA A 84 18.42 5.54 -1.83
C ALA A 84 17.30 5.54 -0.79
N PHE A 85 16.21 4.81 -1.06
CA PHE A 85 15.13 4.64 -0.08
C PHE A 85 15.59 3.87 1.18
N LEU A 86 16.40 2.81 1.04
CA LEU A 86 16.94 2.10 2.21
C LEU A 86 17.82 3.01 3.08
N LYS A 87 18.67 3.82 2.45
CA LYS A 87 19.49 4.81 3.15
C LYS A 87 18.62 5.87 3.81
N TYR A 88 17.57 6.32 3.15
CA TYR A 88 16.60 7.25 3.70
C TYR A 88 16.00 6.72 5.01
N LEU A 89 15.48 5.48 5.01
CA LEU A 89 14.95 4.85 6.22
C LEU A 89 15.98 4.78 7.36
N SER A 90 17.25 4.50 7.03
CA SER A 90 18.33 4.46 8.03
C SER A 90 18.66 5.81 8.67
N GLN A 91 18.33 6.93 7.99
CA GLN A 91 18.73 8.28 8.38
C GLN A 91 17.56 9.06 8.99
N SER A 92 16.37 8.93 8.41
CA SER A 92 15.19 9.70 8.76
C SER A 92 14.23 8.95 9.70
N GLY A 93 14.52 7.68 9.98
CA GLY A 93 13.68 6.82 10.81
C GLY A 93 12.64 6.05 10.01
N ILE A 94 12.01 5.08 10.69
CA ILE A 94 10.95 4.26 10.12
C ILE A 94 9.62 5.03 10.13
N PRO A 95 8.86 5.05 9.03
CA PRO A 95 7.54 5.67 9.00
C PRO A 95 6.52 4.74 9.69
N GLU A 96 6.58 4.62 11.01
CA GLU A 96 5.70 3.75 11.78
C GLU A 96 4.26 4.24 11.82
N GLY A 97 3.33 3.30 11.97
CA GLY A 97 1.91 3.58 12.19
C GLY A 97 0.99 2.78 11.29
N GLU A 98 -0.27 3.20 11.25
CA GLU A 98 -1.33 2.54 10.47
C GLU A 98 -1.32 3.00 9.01
N TYR A 99 -1.65 2.06 8.13
CA TYR A 99 -1.65 2.17 6.68
C TYR A 99 -2.90 1.51 6.12
N VAL A 100 -3.32 1.96 4.94
CA VAL A 100 -4.34 1.30 4.13
C VAL A 100 -3.71 0.74 2.86
N VAL A 101 -4.24 -0.39 2.38
CA VAL A 101 -3.80 -0.92 1.09
C VAL A 101 -4.39 -0.07 -0.02
N SER A 102 -3.52 0.57 -0.80
CA SER A 102 -3.92 1.33 -1.98
C SER A 102 -4.49 0.39 -3.02
N PRO A 103 -5.54 0.80 -3.75
CA PRO A 103 -5.90 0.17 -5.00
C PRO A 103 -4.73 0.18 -6.01
N PRO A 104 -4.81 -0.67 -7.02
CA PRO A 104 -3.89 -0.71 -8.15
C PRO A 104 -3.86 0.55 -8.98
N LEU A 105 -2.73 0.80 -9.65
CA LEU A 105 -2.69 1.78 -10.73
C LEU A 105 -3.46 1.24 -11.94
N ARG A 106 -4.06 2.11 -12.74
CA ARG A 106 -4.82 1.68 -13.93
C ARG A 106 -3.97 0.93 -14.96
N GLU A 107 -2.68 1.25 -15.06
CA GLU A 107 -1.75 0.51 -15.93
C GLU A 107 -1.24 -0.79 -15.30
N GLU A 108 -1.44 -0.96 -14.00
CA GLU A 108 -1.23 -2.24 -13.33
C GLU A 108 -2.48 -3.08 -13.57
N LYS A 109 -2.30 -4.31 -14.06
CA LYS A 109 -3.41 -5.25 -14.23
C LYS A 109 -3.86 -5.85 -12.88
N TRP A 110 -4.08 -4.98 -11.89
CA TRP A 110 -4.65 -5.28 -10.59
C TRP A 110 -5.90 -4.36 -10.42
N PRO A 111 -6.95 -4.72 -9.64
CA PRO A 111 -7.21 -6.03 -9.08
C PRO A 111 -7.97 -6.78 -10.17
N SER A 112 -7.27 -7.57 -10.97
CA SER A 112 -7.95 -8.55 -11.81
C SER A 112 -8.16 -9.82 -10.97
N ARG A 113 -9.09 -10.70 -11.37
CA ARG A 113 -9.28 -12.06 -10.80
C ARG A 113 -8.01 -12.94 -10.84
N SER A 114 -6.90 -12.39 -11.31
CA SER A 114 -5.58 -12.98 -11.41
C SER A 114 -4.52 -11.93 -11.07
N PHE A 115 -3.87 -12.04 -9.91
CA PHE A 115 -2.58 -11.36 -9.74
C PHE A 115 -1.60 -11.87 -10.82
N VAL A 116 -0.72 -11.00 -11.28
CA VAL A 116 0.35 -11.34 -12.21
C VAL A 116 1.67 -11.05 -11.50
N LYS A 117 2.70 -11.87 -11.71
CA LYS A 117 4.00 -11.82 -11.02
C LYS A 117 4.78 -10.49 -11.15
N ASN A 118 4.16 -9.45 -11.72
CA ASN A 118 4.71 -8.13 -11.98
C ASN A 118 3.80 -7.03 -11.38
N GLY A 119 3.27 -7.23 -10.18
CA GLY A 119 2.44 -6.27 -9.45
C GLY A 119 3.14 -5.73 -8.20
N ALA A 120 2.55 -4.73 -7.53
CA ALA A 120 3.08 -4.21 -6.27
C ALA A 120 1.95 -4.05 -5.25
N LEU A 121 2.22 -4.47 -4.01
CA LEU A 121 1.35 -4.19 -2.87
C LEU A 121 1.74 -2.81 -2.33
N ARG A 122 0.81 -1.87 -2.33
CA ARG A 122 1.08 -0.49 -1.91
C ARG A 122 0.31 -0.12 -0.67
N LEU A 123 1.00 0.56 0.24
CA LEU A 123 0.46 0.94 1.53
C LEU A 123 0.57 2.45 1.66
N ILE A 124 -0.56 3.09 1.92
CA ILE A 124 -0.65 4.55 2.12
C ILE A 124 -0.78 4.81 3.63
N PRO A 125 0.06 5.69 4.21
CA PRO A 125 -0.02 6.04 5.62
C PRO A 125 -1.34 6.74 5.95
N VAL A 126 -1.97 6.35 7.07
CA VAL A 126 -3.19 6.97 7.59
C VAL A 126 -2.87 8.21 8.44
N SER A 127 -1.80 8.15 9.23
CA SER A 127 -1.46 9.24 10.17
C SER A 127 -0.62 10.34 9.51
N MET A 128 -0.79 11.58 9.99
CA MET A 128 0.03 12.72 9.55
C MET A 128 1.51 12.54 9.90
N GLN A 129 1.83 11.75 10.94
CA GLN A 129 3.21 11.50 11.35
C GLN A 129 3.95 10.64 10.33
N SER A 130 3.40 9.48 9.95
CA SER A 130 4.01 8.61 8.94
C SER A 130 3.98 9.21 7.54
N GLN A 131 2.95 10.00 7.22
CA GLN A 131 2.93 10.87 6.05
C GLN A 131 4.08 11.88 6.08
N GLY A 132 4.31 12.54 7.22
CA GLY A 132 5.38 13.53 7.38
C GLY A 132 6.77 12.94 7.16
N VAL A 133 7.02 11.72 7.64
CA VAL A 133 8.26 10.99 7.33
C VAL A 133 8.35 10.75 5.83
N LEU A 134 7.35 10.19 5.17
CA LEU A 134 7.46 9.87 3.74
C LEU A 134 7.49 11.10 2.81
N ALA A 135 6.84 12.20 3.21
CA ALA A 135 6.77 13.44 2.45
C ALA A 135 8.12 14.15 2.30
N GLN A 136 9.06 13.96 3.23
CA GLN A 136 10.44 14.49 3.11
C GLN A 136 11.18 13.96 1.87
N TYR A 137 10.71 12.83 1.33
CA TYR A 137 11.27 12.21 0.14
C TYR A 137 10.25 12.17 -1.03
N GLU A 138 9.20 13.00 -0.94
CA GLU A 138 8.13 13.10 -1.95
C GLU A 138 7.41 11.77 -2.22
N LEU A 139 7.32 10.90 -1.21
CA LEU A 139 6.72 9.57 -1.33
C LEU A 139 5.28 9.57 -0.81
N ASN A 140 4.39 8.91 -1.56
CA ASN A 140 2.98 8.74 -1.18
C ASN A 140 2.76 7.57 -0.20
N GLY A 141 3.76 6.72 -0.01
CA GLY A 141 3.61 5.45 0.70
C GLY A 141 4.80 4.52 0.50
N ILE A 142 4.64 3.29 0.98
CA ILE A 142 5.59 2.19 0.73
C ILE A 142 4.99 1.18 -0.24
N ALA A 143 5.85 0.51 -1.02
CA ALA A 143 5.42 -0.50 -1.98
C ALA A 143 6.23 -1.78 -1.80
N VAL A 144 5.58 -2.94 -1.69
CA VAL A 144 6.25 -4.24 -1.73
C VAL A 144 6.12 -4.80 -3.14
N HIS A 145 7.25 -5.10 -3.75
CA HIS A 145 7.29 -5.53 -5.15
C HIS A 145 8.40 -6.56 -5.39
N GLY A 146 8.18 -7.44 -6.37
CA GLY A 146 9.20 -8.38 -6.85
C GLY A 146 9.26 -8.44 -8.37
N ARG A 147 10.47 -8.30 -8.92
CA ARG A 147 11.05 -8.93 -10.15
C ARG A 147 12.39 -8.26 -10.54
N ASP A 148 13.29 -8.81 -11.34
CA ASP A 148 13.33 -10.11 -11.99
C ASP A 148 14.70 -10.80 -11.83
N PHE A 149 14.66 -12.10 -12.11
CA PHE A 149 15.76 -12.99 -12.43
C PHE A 149 17.00 -12.27 -13.02
N TYR A 150 18.15 -12.53 -12.40
CA TYR A 150 19.38 -12.59 -13.18
C TYR A 150 19.17 -13.67 -14.26
N PRO A 151 19.54 -13.44 -15.53
CA PRO A 151 19.73 -14.58 -16.40
C PRO A 151 20.84 -15.40 -15.71
N LEU A 152 20.65 -16.70 -15.56
CA LEU A 152 21.75 -17.66 -15.32
C LEU A 152 22.74 -17.68 -16.52
N VAL A 153 22.86 -16.56 -17.24
CA VAL A 153 23.45 -16.40 -18.56
C VAL A 153 23.92 -14.95 -18.69
N VAL A 154 24.93 -14.58 -17.88
CA VAL A 154 25.73 -13.36 -18.05
C VAL A 154 26.18 -13.12 -19.51
N PRO A 155 26.44 -14.16 -20.35
CA PRO A 155 26.76 -13.93 -21.76
C PRO A 155 25.61 -13.35 -22.62
N LEU A 156 24.33 -13.52 -22.24
CA LEU A 156 23.17 -13.09 -23.03
C LEU A 156 22.75 -11.62 -22.80
N VAL A 157 23.36 -10.94 -21.82
CA VAL A 157 23.03 -9.54 -21.45
C VAL A 157 23.47 -8.54 -22.53
N LYS A 158 24.26 -8.96 -23.52
CA LYS A 158 24.70 -8.13 -24.65
C LYS A 158 23.67 -7.97 -25.77
N ASP A 159 22.55 -8.68 -25.74
CA ASP A 159 21.51 -8.56 -26.77
C ASP A 159 20.53 -7.42 -26.45
N LYS A 160 20.52 -6.37 -27.29
CA LYS A 160 19.60 -5.22 -27.18
C LYS A 160 18.12 -5.62 -27.27
N ARG A 161 17.79 -6.79 -27.83
CA ARG A 161 16.41 -7.33 -27.88
C ARG A 161 15.91 -7.81 -26.52
N MET A 162 16.81 -8.10 -25.59
CA MET A 162 16.49 -8.58 -24.24
C MET A 162 16.25 -7.45 -23.22
N VAL A 163 16.45 -6.18 -23.60
CA VAL A 163 16.27 -5.01 -22.72
C VAL A 163 14.85 -4.94 -22.13
N ARG A 164 13.82 -5.33 -22.89
CA ARG A 164 12.43 -5.41 -22.41
C ARG A 164 12.19 -6.53 -21.38
N PHE A 165 13.05 -7.56 -21.33
CA PHE A 165 13.02 -8.60 -20.30
C PHE A 165 13.74 -8.18 -19.02
N TYR A 166 14.70 -7.25 -19.10
CA TYR A 166 15.48 -6.78 -17.96
C TYR A 166 14.92 -5.50 -17.30
N SER A 167 14.15 -4.68 -18.04
CA SER A 167 13.63 -3.44 -17.47
C SER A 167 12.43 -3.72 -16.58
N ASP A 168 12.62 -3.55 -15.27
CA ASP A 168 11.52 -3.51 -14.32
C ASP A 168 10.92 -2.10 -14.28
N GLN A 169 10.21 -1.75 -15.37
CA GLN A 169 9.56 -0.45 -15.52
C GLN A 169 8.53 -0.18 -14.41
N LEU A 170 7.99 -1.22 -13.77
CA LEU A 170 7.12 -1.02 -12.64
C LEU A 170 7.95 -0.52 -11.45
N PHE A 171 9.05 -1.19 -11.12
CA PHE A 171 9.92 -0.73 -10.04
C PHE A 171 10.47 0.67 -10.26
N ASP A 172 10.93 1.00 -11.45
CA ASP A 172 11.43 2.35 -11.75
C ASP A 172 10.35 3.42 -11.56
N ARG A 173 9.10 3.12 -11.95
CA ARG A 173 7.96 4.01 -11.68
C ARG A 173 7.63 4.09 -10.19
N LEU A 174 7.68 2.97 -9.47
CA LEU A 174 7.43 2.97 -8.03
C LEU A 174 8.40 3.91 -7.31
N LYS A 175 9.69 3.87 -7.65
CA LYS A 175 10.70 4.77 -7.04
C LYS A 175 10.39 6.27 -7.16
N SER A 176 9.55 6.67 -8.12
CA SER A 176 9.22 8.08 -8.34
C SER A 176 8.20 8.61 -7.33
N HIS A 177 7.38 7.73 -6.74
CA HIS A 177 6.22 8.14 -5.93
C HIS A 177 5.99 7.26 -4.70
N TRP A 178 6.77 6.21 -4.54
CA TRP A 178 6.66 5.21 -3.48
C TRP A 178 8.06 4.88 -2.97
N GLY A 179 8.14 4.40 -1.74
CA GLY A 179 9.34 3.76 -1.21
C GLY A 179 9.29 2.26 -1.46
N PRO A 180 9.88 1.75 -2.56
CA PRO A 180 9.72 0.35 -2.91
C PRO A 180 10.70 -0.54 -2.14
N LEU A 181 10.15 -1.51 -1.44
CA LEU A 181 10.83 -2.61 -0.78
C LEU A 181 10.76 -3.85 -1.67
N ARG A 182 11.94 -4.40 -1.99
CA ARG A 182 12.06 -5.57 -2.86
C ARG A 182 11.93 -6.85 -2.07
N ILE A 183 11.24 -7.83 -2.63
CA ILE A 183 11.25 -9.24 -2.16
C ILE A 183 11.76 -10.17 -3.25
N SER A 184 12.14 -11.39 -2.87
CA SER A 184 12.57 -12.39 -3.86
C SER A 184 11.43 -12.79 -4.81
N ASN A 185 11.75 -13.29 -6.00
CA ASN A 185 10.73 -13.80 -6.94
C ASN A 185 9.94 -14.98 -6.35
N TRP A 186 10.59 -15.79 -5.52
CA TRP A 186 9.94 -16.89 -4.82
C TRP A 186 8.89 -16.36 -3.84
N ASP A 187 9.26 -15.36 -3.05
CA ASP A 187 8.37 -14.70 -2.10
C ASP A 187 7.26 -13.92 -2.79
N MET A 188 7.54 -13.32 -3.95
CA MET A 188 6.53 -12.67 -4.78
C MET A 188 5.51 -13.70 -5.31
N GLY A 189 5.96 -14.91 -5.67
CA GLY A 189 5.07 -16.02 -6.03
C GLY A 189 4.23 -16.50 -4.85
N ARG A 190 4.79 -16.56 -3.64
CA ARG A 190 4.03 -16.90 -2.43
C ARG A 190 2.99 -15.83 -2.10
N LEU A 191 3.38 -14.55 -2.13
CA LEU A 191 2.48 -13.43 -1.89
C LEU A 191 1.34 -13.43 -2.90
N HIS A 192 1.65 -13.64 -4.18
CA HIS A 192 0.68 -13.82 -5.26
C HIS A 192 -0.39 -14.87 -4.94
N ASP A 193 0.06 -16.09 -4.69
CA ASP A 193 -0.82 -17.25 -4.58
C ASP A 193 -1.69 -17.16 -3.33
N THR A 194 -1.17 -16.53 -2.26
CA THR A 194 -1.94 -16.19 -1.06
C THR A 194 -2.97 -15.09 -1.36
N TRP A 195 -2.55 -13.98 -1.99
CA TRP A 195 -3.41 -12.83 -2.25
C TRP A 195 -4.63 -13.17 -3.12
N LYS A 196 -4.46 -14.06 -4.10
CA LYS A 196 -5.56 -14.54 -4.97
C LYS A 196 -6.73 -15.20 -4.22
N ARG A 197 -6.50 -15.66 -2.99
CA ARG A 197 -7.51 -16.39 -2.19
C ARG A 197 -8.26 -15.47 -1.23
N ILE A 198 -7.73 -14.27 -1.01
CA ILE A 198 -8.37 -13.22 -0.21
C ILE A 198 -9.56 -12.67 -0.99
N GLN A 199 -10.72 -12.61 -0.34
CA GLN A 199 -11.97 -12.11 -0.91
C GLN A 199 -12.20 -10.62 -0.61
N SER A 200 -11.72 -10.14 0.53
CA SER A 200 -11.78 -8.73 0.92
C SER A 200 -11.17 -7.83 -0.14
N ALA A 201 -11.80 -6.69 -0.38
CA ALA A 201 -11.28 -5.68 -1.29
C ALA A 201 -10.03 -5.03 -0.66
N PRO A 202 -9.05 -4.55 -1.46
CA PRO A 202 -7.82 -3.98 -0.91
C PRO A 202 -8.05 -2.83 0.07
N ASP A 203 -8.97 -1.93 -0.24
CA ASP A 203 -9.33 -0.79 0.60
C ASP A 203 -9.97 -1.16 1.94
N GLN A 204 -10.36 -2.43 2.13
CA GLN A 204 -10.87 -2.96 3.39
C GLN A 204 -9.76 -3.57 4.26
N LEU A 205 -8.56 -3.77 3.73
CA LEU A 205 -7.45 -4.37 4.45
C LEU A 205 -6.62 -3.31 5.17
N GLN A 206 -6.40 -3.52 6.46
CA GLN A 206 -5.55 -2.66 7.29
C GLN A 206 -4.11 -3.16 7.30
N ALA A 207 -3.15 -2.25 7.23
CA ALA A 207 -1.74 -2.56 7.32
C ALA A 207 -1.08 -1.72 8.42
N ARG A 208 0.00 -2.22 8.99
CA ARG A 208 0.82 -1.47 9.94
C ARG A 208 2.28 -1.54 9.59
N VAL A 209 2.99 -0.43 9.78
CA VAL A 209 4.45 -0.38 9.75
C VAL A 209 4.97 -0.26 11.17
N GLU A 210 5.94 -1.10 11.52
CA GLU A 210 6.57 -1.16 12.84
C GLU A 210 8.09 -1.14 12.68
N GLU A 211 8.79 -0.53 13.62
CA GLU A 211 10.23 -0.68 13.76
C GLU A 211 10.59 -2.03 14.40
N VAL A 212 11.69 -2.64 13.97
CA VAL A 212 12.25 -3.87 14.53
C VAL A 212 13.76 -3.79 14.61
N SER A 213 14.39 -4.45 15.57
CA SER A 213 15.86 -4.49 15.63
C SER A 213 16.48 -5.13 14.38
N ALA A 214 17.64 -4.60 13.97
CA ALA A 214 18.43 -5.16 12.88
C ALA A 214 18.84 -6.62 13.16
N GLU A 215 19.13 -6.96 14.42
CA GLU A 215 19.45 -8.32 14.86
C GLU A 215 18.28 -9.28 14.63
N GLN A 216 17.06 -8.85 14.94
CA GLN A 216 15.86 -9.66 14.71
C GLN A 216 15.59 -9.83 13.21
N ALA A 217 15.68 -8.75 12.43
CA ALA A 217 15.53 -8.82 10.98
C ALA A 217 16.58 -9.76 10.36
N LYS A 218 17.84 -9.64 10.78
CA LYS A 218 18.94 -10.51 10.37
C LYS A 218 18.66 -11.97 10.72
N ARG A 219 18.25 -12.26 11.95
CA ARG A 219 17.98 -13.64 12.41
C ARG A 219 16.95 -14.34 11.53
N LEU A 220 15.91 -13.61 11.08
CA LEU A 220 14.85 -14.16 10.24
C LEU A 220 15.23 -14.20 8.76
N CYS A 221 15.95 -13.19 8.28
CA CYS A 221 16.17 -12.97 6.84
C CYS A 221 17.56 -13.34 6.33
N GLN A 222 18.48 -13.70 7.22
CA GLN A 222 19.77 -14.24 6.80
C GLN A 222 19.58 -15.62 6.15
N PRO A 223 20.03 -15.81 4.90
CA PRO A 223 19.98 -17.12 4.27
C PRO A 223 20.78 -18.15 5.07
N PRO A 224 20.33 -19.42 5.13
CA PRO A 224 21.05 -20.45 5.83
C PRO A 224 22.45 -20.63 5.23
N PHE A 225 23.47 -20.70 6.09
CA PHE A 225 24.84 -21.01 5.66
C PHE A 225 24.88 -22.48 5.22
N THR A 226 24.96 -22.72 3.91
CA THR A 226 25.18 -24.07 3.38
C THR A 226 26.68 -24.29 3.23
N GLN A 227 27.30 -25.00 4.17
CA GLN A 227 28.65 -25.53 3.93
C GLN A 227 28.52 -26.59 2.83
N ARG A 228 29.05 -26.28 1.63
CA ARG A 228 29.24 -27.30 0.61
C ARG A 228 30.31 -28.26 1.14
N LYS A 229 29.97 -29.54 1.32
CA LYS A 229 30.97 -30.57 1.56
C LYS A 229 31.95 -30.57 0.37
N PRO A 230 33.27 -30.69 0.60
CA PRO A 230 34.21 -30.93 -0.49
C PRO A 230 33.75 -32.19 -1.25
N GLY A 231 33.62 -32.05 -2.56
CA GLY A 231 33.38 -33.18 -3.46
C GLY A 231 34.67 -33.91 -3.81
#